data_AF-A0A3G3GXK7-F1
#
_entry.id   AF-A0A3G3GXK7-F1
#
_cell.length_a   1.000
_cell.length_b   1.000
_cell.length_c   1.000
_cell.angle_alpha   90.00
_cell.angle_beta   90.00
_cell.angle_gamma   90.00
#
_symmetry.space_group_name_H-M   'P 1'
#
loop_
_entity.id
_entity.type
_entity.pdbx_description
1 polymer ?
#
loop_
_entity_poly.entity_id
_entity_poly.type
_entity_poly.pdbx_seq_one_letter_code
_entity_poly.pdbx_strand_id
1 'polypeptide(L)'
;MKKTILFFSLLFALSCKKNDVPTPVTTPVCNISSETGRDNAYRLDYVYAPNGVPEGVNISVKDNATGQLKATGKAVYTYADNRLVKVVDGDVEETIEYNANGSIARLTVVKTPEANYVNYVLNFTTDANQRITKVTDSKGMEATITRDAQGNILETITKDTRTNQEVFRVVLMGYDNKKSMFDAFKGWQFSVLGYYADYIKFPLFTTKAGGNATKRTEYESGKAVRETTYTFTYTTDGFPLTEQTLTRFLDGSGISTYSKTFTYTDCK
;
A
#
# COMPACT_ATOMS: atom_id res chain seq x y z
N MET A 1 -74.62 -44.13 3.39
CA MET A 1 -74.01 -43.17 2.46
C MET A 1 -73.46 -41.99 3.26
N LYS A 2 -72.29 -41.48 2.84
CA LYS A 2 -71.41 -40.46 3.47
C LYS A 2 -70.56 -40.95 4.65
N LYS A 3 -69.29 -41.23 4.31
CA LYS A 3 -68.16 -41.55 5.18
C LYS A 3 -67.57 -40.26 5.76
N THR A 4 -67.39 -40.23 7.08
CA THR A 4 -66.55 -39.26 7.78
C THR A 4 -65.24 -39.97 8.11
N ILE A 5 -64.13 -39.54 7.51
CA ILE A 5 -62.79 -40.09 7.78
C ILE A 5 -62.07 -39.12 8.72
N LEU A 6 -61.77 -39.62 9.92
CA LEU A 6 -60.79 -39.10 10.87
C LEU A 6 -59.40 -39.10 10.18
N PHE A 7 -58.71 -37.96 10.16
CA PHE A 7 -57.30 -37.91 9.80
C PHE A 7 -56.43 -38.00 11.06
N PHE A 8 -55.63 -39.07 11.09
CA PHE A 8 -54.57 -39.34 12.06
C PHE A 8 -53.37 -38.43 11.76
N SER A 9 -52.71 -37.95 12.82
CA SER A 9 -51.54 -37.08 12.80
C SER A 9 -50.33 -37.71 12.12
N LEU A 10 -49.62 -36.94 11.29
CA LEU A 10 -48.23 -37.22 10.91
C LEU A 10 -47.38 -35.96 11.18
N LEU A 11 -46.65 -35.95 12.30
CA LEU A 11 -45.59 -34.98 12.54
C LEU A 11 -44.45 -35.24 11.54
N PHE A 12 -44.22 -34.30 10.62
CA PHE A 12 -42.98 -34.25 9.86
C PHE A 12 -41.88 -33.63 10.72
N ALA A 13 -40.94 -34.46 11.16
CA ALA A 13 -39.65 -33.99 11.65
C ALA A 13 -38.85 -33.43 10.46
N LEU A 14 -38.84 -32.11 10.31
CA LEU A 14 -37.91 -31.41 9.43
C LEU A 14 -36.50 -31.57 10.03
N SER A 15 -35.73 -32.49 9.45
CA SER A 15 -34.28 -32.55 9.63
C SER A 15 -33.68 -31.29 9.00
N CYS A 16 -33.28 -30.34 9.85
CA CYS A 16 -32.44 -29.21 9.45
C CYS A 16 -31.10 -29.78 8.94
N LYS A 17 -30.94 -29.84 7.61
CA LYS A 17 -29.60 -29.94 7.02
C LYS A 17 -28.79 -28.76 7.55
N LYS A 18 -27.63 -29.07 8.13
CA LYS A 18 -26.57 -28.11 8.47
C LYS A 18 -26.47 -27.11 7.33
N ASN A 19 -26.59 -25.82 7.66
CA ASN A 19 -26.30 -24.74 6.73
C ASN A 19 -24.94 -25.03 6.08
N ASP A 20 -24.95 -25.39 4.80
CA ASP A 20 -23.77 -25.36 3.97
C ASP A 20 -23.32 -23.90 3.94
N VAL A 21 -22.40 -23.55 4.84
CA VAL A 21 -21.67 -22.29 4.77
C VAL A 21 -21.05 -22.29 3.37
N PRO A 22 -21.38 -21.32 2.49
CA PRO A 22 -20.74 -21.24 1.19
C PRO A 22 -19.23 -21.29 1.44
N THR A 23 -18.54 -22.25 0.83
CA THR A 23 -17.08 -22.21 0.78
C THR A 23 -16.71 -20.79 0.35
N PRO A 24 -15.81 -20.09 1.07
CA PRO A 24 -15.34 -18.80 0.62
C PRO A 24 -14.88 -18.98 -0.82
N VAL A 25 -15.56 -18.33 -1.77
CA VAL A 25 -15.06 -18.28 -3.14
C VAL A 25 -13.66 -17.72 -3.00
N THR A 26 -12.65 -18.52 -3.31
CA THR A 26 -11.26 -18.09 -3.27
C THR A 26 -11.17 -16.95 -4.27
N THR A 27 -11.22 -15.72 -3.76
CA THR A 27 -11.11 -14.55 -4.62
C THR A 27 -9.80 -14.69 -5.40
N PRO A 28 -9.83 -14.57 -6.73
CA PRO A 28 -8.63 -14.56 -7.55
C PRO A 28 -7.59 -13.63 -6.94
N VAL A 29 -6.44 -14.18 -6.56
CA VAL A 29 -5.32 -13.37 -6.10
C VAL A 29 -4.45 -13.11 -7.31
N CYS A 30 -4.79 -12.08 -8.09
CA CYS A 30 -3.82 -11.51 -9.02
C CYS A 30 -2.67 -10.96 -8.20
N ASN A 31 -1.51 -11.59 -8.25
CA ASN A 31 -0.30 -11.05 -7.64
C ASN A 31 0.34 -10.09 -8.63
N ILE A 32 0.72 -8.89 -8.19
CA ILE A 32 1.60 -8.04 -9.00
C ILE A 32 2.95 -8.75 -9.17
N SER A 33 3.38 -8.99 -10.41
CA SER A 33 4.65 -9.65 -10.70
C SER A 33 5.76 -8.65 -10.94
N SER A 34 5.48 -7.52 -11.59
CA SER A 34 6.47 -6.46 -11.78
C SER A 34 5.86 -5.08 -11.96
N GLU A 35 6.68 -4.07 -11.66
CA GLU A 35 6.48 -2.68 -12.06
C GLU A 35 7.68 -2.24 -12.90
N THR A 36 7.42 -1.56 -14.03
CA THR A 36 8.49 -1.00 -14.88
C THR A 36 8.26 0.48 -15.11
N GLY A 37 9.29 1.28 -14.84
CA GLY A 37 9.26 2.72 -15.06
C GLY A 37 9.40 3.10 -16.54
N ARG A 38 9.01 4.34 -16.86
CA ARG A 38 9.09 4.91 -18.21
C ARG A 38 10.45 4.64 -18.87
N ASP A 39 10.43 4.26 -20.15
CA ASP A 39 11.63 4.01 -20.97
C ASP A 39 12.62 3.00 -20.36
N ASN A 40 12.08 2.06 -19.57
CA ASN A 40 12.80 1.08 -18.77
C ASN A 40 13.82 1.71 -17.82
N ALA A 41 13.54 2.90 -17.26
CA ALA A 41 14.43 3.56 -16.30
C ALA A 41 14.73 2.68 -15.07
N TYR A 42 13.73 1.93 -14.61
CA TYR A 42 13.88 0.88 -13.61
C TYR A 42 12.87 -0.24 -13.84
N ARG A 43 13.09 -1.35 -13.15
CA ARG A 43 12.14 -2.45 -13.02
C ARG A 43 12.23 -3.05 -11.62
N LEU A 44 11.07 -3.30 -11.03
CA LEU A 44 10.88 -4.00 -9.77
C LEU A 44 10.21 -5.34 -10.09
N ASP A 45 10.86 -6.45 -9.74
CA ASP A 45 10.29 -7.79 -9.87
C ASP A 45 9.96 -8.33 -8.48
N TYR A 46 8.67 -8.54 -8.21
CA TYR A 46 8.16 -9.01 -6.93
C TYR A 46 8.32 -10.52 -6.84
N VAL A 47 8.91 -10.98 -5.74
CA VAL A 47 9.20 -12.39 -5.48
C VAL A 47 8.24 -12.91 -4.42
N TYR A 48 7.67 -14.09 -4.66
CA TYR A 48 6.70 -14.72 -3.78
C TYR A 48 7.09 -16.16 -3.46
N ALA A 49 6.81 -16.58 -2.24
CA ALA A 49 6.83 -17.97 -1.83
C ALA A 49 5.72 -18.76 -2.57
N PRO A 50 5.78 -20.10 -2.63
CA PRO A 50 4.75 -20.94 -3.27
C PRO A 50 3.33 -20.75 -2.69
N ASN A 51 3.22 -20.27 -1.45
CA ASN A 51 1.95 -19.95 -0.79
C ASN A 51 1.43 -18.53 -1.12
N GLY A 52 2.11 -17.78 -1.99
CA GLY A 52 1.75 -16.43 -2.42
C GLY A 52 2.15 -15.32 -1.44
N VAL A 53 2.92 -15.61 -0.39
CA VAL A 53 3.45 -14.59 0.51
C VAL A 53 4.63 -13.88 -0.17
N PRO A 54 4.69 -12.53 -0.19
CA PRO A 54 5.82 -11.81 -0.78
C PRO A 54 7.11 -12.06 0.02
N GLU A 55 8.19 -12.47 -0.64
CA GLU A 55 9.51 -12.70 -0.03
C GLU A 55 10.49 -11.54 -0.27
N GLY A 56 10.20 -10.68 -1.24
CA GLY A 56 11.07 -9.55 -1.55
C GLY A 56 10.83 -8.95 -2.92
N VAL A 57 11.76 -8.10 -3.33
CA VAL A 57 11.75 -7.41 -4.62
C VAL A 57 13.17 -7.39 -5.18
N ASN A 58 13.33 -7.81 -6.43
CA ASN A 58 14.57 -7.60 -7.18
C ASN A 58 14.49 -6.27 -7.93
N ILE A 59 15.56 -5.48 -7.85
CA ILE A 59 15.61 -4.13 -8.38
C ILE A 59 16.61 -4.09 -9.53
N SER A 60 16.15 -3.64 -10.69
CA SER A 60 16.99 -3.37 -11.85
C SER A 60 16.85 -1.93 -12.28
N VAL A 61 17.95 -1.31 -12.70
CA VAL A 61 18.00 0.08 -13.19
C VAL A 61 18.62 0.08 -14.57
N LYS A 62 18.20 1.03 -15.42
CA LYS A 62 18.78 1.22 -16.74
C LYS A 62 20.25 1.59 -16.60
N ASP A 63 21.11 0.77 -17.16
CA ASP A 63 22.52 1.09 -17.29
C ASP A 63 22.70 2.12 -18.41
N ASN A 64 23.32 3.26 -18.10
CA ASN A 64 23.47 4.36 -19.06
C ASN A 64 24.39 4.02 -20.23
N ALA A 65 25.33 3.08 -20.07
CA ALA A 65 26.29 2.72 -21.11
C ALA A 65 25.69 1.76 -22.15
N THR A 66 24.91 0.78 -21.69
CA THR A 66 24.33 -0.26 -22.55
C THR A 66 22.87 0.00 -22.91
N GLY A 67 22.18 0.87 -22.16
CA GLY A 67 20.75 1.11 -22.28
C GLY A 67 19.88 -0.06 -21.77
N GLN A 68 20.48 -1.12 -21.24
CA GLN A 68 19.79 -2.31 -20.75
C GLN A 68 19.50 -2.21 -19.26
N LEU A 69 18.48 -2.94 -18.80
CA LEU A 69 18.24 -3.11 -17.37
C LEU A 69 19.32 -4.00 -16.77
N LYS A 70 19.93 -3.54 -15.68
CA LYS A 70 20.92 -4.28 -14.90
C LYS A 70 20.47 -4.39 -13.46
N ALA A 71 20.56 -5.59 -12.90
CA ALA A 71 20.27 -5.83 -11.49
C ALA A 71 21.20 -4.96 -10.62
N THR A 72 20.61 -4.19 -9.71
CA THR A 72 21.34 -3.28 -8.82
C THR A 72 21.14 -3.61 -7.34
N GLY A 73 20.09 -4.35 -6.98
CA GLY A 73 19.77 -4.60 -5.59
C GLY A 73 18.60 -5.55 -5.40
N LYS A 74 18.36 -5.88 -4.13
CA LYS A 74 17.26 -6.73 -3.69
C LYS A 74 16.81 -6.27 -2.31
N ALA A 75 15.49 -6.16 -2.14
CA ALA A 75 14.86 -6.13 -0.83
C ALA A 75 14.41 -7.54 -0.43
N VAL A 76 14.66 -7.95 0.81
CA VAL A 76 14.31 -9.24 1.39
C VAL A 76 13.35 -9.04 2.56
N TYR A 77 12.30 -9.85 2.62
CA TYR A 77 11.28 -9.81 3.65
C TYR A 77 11.38 -11.03 4.57
N THR A 78 11.32 -10.80 5.89
CA THR A 78 11.30 -11.85 6.90
C THR A 78 10.00 -11.79 7.68
N TYR A 79 9.36 -12.96 7.84
CA TYR A 79 8.09 -13.10 8.55
C TYR A 79 8.25 -13.91 9.82
N ALA A 80 7.48 -13.55 10.84
CA ALA A 80 7.23 -14.35 12.04
C ALA A 80 5.72 -14.36 12.29
N ASP A 81 5.15 -15.52 12.62
CA ASP A 81 3.71 -15.69 12.83
C ASP A 81 2.83 -15.10 11.71
N ASN A 82 3.27 -15.30 10.45
CA ASN A 82 2.64 -14.77 9.22
C ASN A 82 2.57 -13.23 9.15
N ARG A 83 3.43 -12.52 9.89
CA ARG A 83 3.56 -11.05 9.85
C ARG A 83 4.96 -10.66 9.44
N LEU A 84 5.07 -9.61 8.64
CA LEU A 84 6.38 -9.06 8.27
C LEU A 84 7.02 -8.43 9.51
N VAL A 85 8.19 -8.91 9.90
CA VAL A 85 8.92 -8.41 11.08
C VAL A 85 10.26 -7.78 10.73
N LYS A 86 10.77 -8.02 9.52
CA LYS A 86 12.02 -7.41 9.07
C LYS A 86 12.07 -7.23 7.56
N VAL A 87 12.67 -6.11 7.14
CA VAL A 87 13.03 -5.80 5.76
C VAL A 87 14.53 -5.56 5.71
N VAL A 88 15.21 -6.18 4.74
CA VAL A 88 16.62 -5.88 4.43
C VAL A 88 16.70 -5.41 2.98
N ASP A 89 17.14 -4.17 2.76
CA ASP A 89 17.29 -3.55 1.45
C ASP A 89 18.71 -3.01 1.30
N GLY A 90 19.55 -3.76 0.58
CA GLY A 90 20.99 -3.48 0.49
C GLY A 90 21.65 -3.44 1.87
N ASP A 91 22.22 -2.29 2.21
CA ASP A 91 22.93 -2.08 3.49
C ASP A 91 22.03 -1.69 4.66
N VAL A 92 20.73 -1.71 4.46
CA VAL A 92 19.78 -1.27 5.46
C VAL A 92 18.89 -2.39 5.94
N GLU A 93 18.68 -2.39 7.25
CA GLU A 93 17.84 -3.33 7.97
C GLU A 93 16.82 -2.56 8.81
N GLU A 94 15.55 -2.93 8.66
CA GLU A 94 14.42 -2.39 9.40
C GLU A 94 13.69 -3.52 10.11
N THR A 95 13.28 -3.29 11.36
CA THR A 95 12.47 -4.24 12.13
C THR A 95 11.11 -3.63 12.44
N ILE A 96 10.08 -4.47 12.46
CA ILE A 96 8.68 -4.07 12.63
C ILE A 96 8.10 -4.81 13.83
N GLU A 97 7.48 -4.05 14.73
CA GLU A 97 6.80 -4.54 15.92
C GLU A 97 5.28 -4.29 15.82
N TYR A 98 4.51 -5.16 16.45
CA TYR A 98 3.05 -5.12 16.46
C TYR A 98 2.51 -5.09 17.89
N ASN A 99 1.37 -4.43 18.05
CA ASN A 99 0.60 -4.45 19.29
C ASN A 99 -0.08 -5.81 19.48
N ALA A 100 -0.57 -6.08 20.70
CA ALA A 100 -1.28 -7.32 21.04
C ALA A 100 -2.54 -7.56 20.17
N ASN A 101 -3.20 -6.49 19.69
CA ASN A 101 -4.35 -6.57 18.79
C ASN A 101 -3.97 -6.85 17.32
N GLY A 102 -2.67 -6.94 17.01
CA GLY A 102 -2.15 -7.24 15.68
C GLY A 102 -1.85 -6.04 14.79
N SER A 103 -2.15 -4.82 15.23
CA SER A 103 -1.83 -3.61 14.48
C SER A 103 -0.35 -3.28 14.56
N ILE A 104 0.21 -2.69 13.50
CA ILE A 104 1.59 -2.19 13.51
C ILE A 104 1.75 -1.16 14.64
N ALA A 105 2.85 -1.28 15.39
CA ALA A 105 3.14 -0.43 16.54
C ALA A 105 4.39 0.42 16.30
N ARG A 106 5.45 -0.20 15.80
CA ARG A 106 6.76 0.44 15.66
C ARG A 106 7.52 -0.10 14.46
N LEU A 107 8.36 0.78 13.89
CA LEU A 107 9.44 0.38 13.01
C LEU A 107 10.74 1.00 13.54
N THR A 108 11.81 0.21 13.54
CA THR A 108 13.15 0.64 13.94
C THR A 108 14.14 0.38 12.81
N VAL A 109 14.89 1.42 12.42
CA VAL A 109 16.03 1.30 11.50
C VAL A 109 17.22 0.78 12.29
N VAL A 110 17.56 -0.50 12.11
CA VAL A 110 18.61 -1.20 12.86
C VAL A 110 19.98 -0.94 12.26
N LYS A 111 20.09 -0.92 10.94
CA LYS A 111 21.34 -0.70 10.20
C LYS A 111 21.08 0.25 9.05
N THR A 112 21.94 1.22 8.80
CA THR A 112 21.89 2.08 7.60
C THR A 112 23.25 2.74 7.36
N PRO A 113 23.65 3.04 6.11
CA PRO A 113 24.84 3.85 5.85
C PRO A 113 24.68 5.31 6.29
N GLU A 114 23.45 5.78 6.52
CA GLU A 114 23.16 7.13 6.96
C GLU A 114 23.23 7.25 8.49
N ALA A 115 24.39 7.65 9.01
CA ALA A 115 24.66 7.69 10.46
C ALA A 115 23.57 8.41 11.28
N ASN A 116 22.94 9.45 10.73
CA ASN A 116 21.87 10.21 11.38
C ASN A 116 20.55 9.44 11.55
N TYR A 117 20.41 8.26 10.95
CA TYR A 117 19.20 7.44 10.98
C TYR A 117 19.41 6.04 11.56
N VAL A 118 20.62 5.74 12.07
CA VAL A 118 20.84 4.54 12.87
C VAL A 118 19.99 4.64 14.15
N ASN A 119 19.22 3.59 14.46
CA ASN A 119 18.23 3.55 15.54
C ASN A 119 17.11 4.61 15.39
N TYR A 120 16.84 5.09 14.19
CA TYR A 120 15.67 5.91 13.93
C TYR A 120 14.40 5.08 14.15
N VAL A 121 13.42 5.66 14.85
CA VAL A 121 12.21 4.96 15.27
C VAL A 121 10.99 5.70 14.75
N LEU A 122 10.01 4.93 14.29
CA LEU A 122 8.66 5.37 13.97
C LEU A 122 7.68 4.66 14.87
N ASN A 123 6.75 5.39 15.47
CA ASN A 123 5.64 4.82 16.20
C ASN A 123 4.34 5.08 15.45
N PHE A 124 3.48 4.07 15.39
CA PHE A 124 2.25 4.07 14.61
C PHE A 124 1.04 4.03 15.55
N THR A 125 0.03 4.83 15.22
CA THR A 125 -1.31 4.73 15.79
C THR A 125 -2.26 4.27 14.70
N THR A 126 -3.18 3.37 15.04
CA THR A 126 -4.17 2.83 14.10
C THR A 126 -5.60 3.03 14.59
N ASP A 127 -6.56 3.01 13.66
CA ASP A 127 -7.98 2.93 13.99
C ASP A 127 -8.43 1.49 14.31
N ALA A 128 -9.74 1.31 14.56
CA ALA A 128 -10.34 0.01 14.86
C ALA A 128 -10.21 -1.03 13.73
N ASN A 129 -9.98 -0.59 12.49
CA ASN A 129 -9.73 -1.45 11.33
C ASN A 129 -8.23 -1.67 11.09
N GLN A 130 -7.38 -1.33 12.06
CA GLN A 130 -5.92 -1.46 12.01
C GLN A 130 -5.27 -0.59 10.91
N ARG A 131 -5.98 0.44 10.44
CA ARG A 131 -5.44 1.39 9.45
C ARG A 131 -4.67 2.48 10.18
N ILE A 132 -3.49 2.84 9.68
CA ILE A 132 -2.68 3.91 10.26
C ILE A 132 -3.43 5.25 10.19
N THR A 133 -3.48 5.95 11.32
CA THR A 133 -4.08 7.28 11.48
C THR A 133 -3.05 8.33 11.87
N LYS A 134 -1.96 7.92 12.52
CA LYS A 134 -0.87 8.80 12.92
C LYS A 134 0.46 8.05 12.95
N VAL A 135 1.53 8.77 12.60
CA VAL A 135 2.92 8.31 12.69
C VAL A 135 3.74 9.39 13.38
N THR A 136 4.59 9.02 14.33
CA THR A 136 5.55 9.93 14.96
C THR A 136 6.95 9.36 14.83
N ASP A 137 7.95 10.19 14.57
CA ASP A 137 9.33 9.76 14.53
C ASP A 137 10.16 10.16 15.76
N SER A 138 11.35 9.58 15.88
CA SER A 138 12.29 9.88 16.97
C SER A 138 13.00 11.24 16.83
N LYS A 139 12.79 11.97 15.74
CA LYS A 139 13.35 13.30 15.48
C LYS A 139 12.34 14.44 15.73
N GLY A 140 11.12 14.11 16.13
CA GLY A 140 10.08 15.06 16.49
C GLY A 140 9.14 15.45 15.35
N MET A 141 9.06 14.66 14.27
CA MET A 141 8.03 14.83 13.25
C MET A 141 6.80 13.98 13.56
N GLU A 142 5.61 14.51 13.25
CA GLU A 142 4.34 13.81 13.38
C GLU A 142 3.54 13.96 12.08
N ALA A 143 3.09 12.83 11.52
CA ALA A 143 2.14 12.79 10.41
C ALA A 143 0.77 12.29 10.86
N THR A 144 -0.31 12.94 10.43
CA THR A 144 -1.68 12.47 10.65
C THR A 144 -2.41 12.28 9.33
N ILE A 145 -3.34 11.32 9.30
CA ILE A 145 -4.03 10.88 8.08
C ILE A 145 -5.54 11.00 8.30
N THR A 146 -6.22 11.71 7.40
CA THR A 146 -7.68 11.81 7.39
C THR A 146 -8.26 11.04 6.23
N ARG A 147 -9.46 10.48 6.44
CA ARG A 147 -10.14 9.63 5.46
C ARG A 147 -11.62 10.02 5.32
N ASP A 148 -12.20 9.73 4.16
CA ASP A 148 -13.64 9.83 3.95
C ASP A 148 -14.41 8.63 4.57
N ALA A 149 -15.73 8.63 4.40
CA ALA A 149 -16.60 7.58 4.92
C ALA A 149 -16.36 6.21 4.25
N GLN A 150 -15.92 6.19 3.00
CA GLN A 150 -15.56 4.96 2.29
C GLN A 150 -14.20 4.44 2.78
N GLY A 151 -13.33 5.31 3.29
CA GLY A 151 -11.99 5.00 3.76
C GLY A 151 -10.87 5.45 2.82
N ASN A 152 -11.18 6.22 1.77
CA ASN A 152 -10.18 6.89 0.96
C ASN A 152 -9.40 7.90 1.81
N ILE A 153 -8.11 8.04 1.57
CA ILE A 153 -7.31 9.09 2.21
C ILE A 153 -7.69 10.43 1.56
N LEU A 154 -8.02 11.43 2.37
CA LEU A 154 -8.26 12.78 1.89
C LEU A 154 -7.01 13.65 2.06
N GLU A 155 -6.36 13.53 3.21
CA GLU A 155 -5.22 14.35 3.56
C GLU A 155 -4.22 13.57 4.39
N THR A 156 -2.94 13.85 4.18
CA THR A 156 -1.88 13.57 5.15
C THR A 156 -1.12 14.86 5.43
N ILE A 157 -0.96 15.20 6.71
CA ILE A 157 -0.24 16.40 7.14
C ILE A 157 0.89 16.00 8.08
N THR A 158 2.10 16.47 7.79
CA THR A 158 3.29 16.30 8.62
C THR A 158 3.65 17.63 9.27
N LYS A 159 3.90 17.58 10.57
CA LYS A 159 4.29 18.74 11.39
C LYS A 159 5.55 18.44 12.19
N ASP A 160 6.32 19.48 12.47
CA ASP A 160 7.32 19.43 13.53
C ASP A 160 6.62 19.62 14.88
N THR A 161 6.71 18.63 15.76
CA THR A 161 6.06 18.63 17.08
C THR A 161 6.63 19.67 18.03
N ARG A 162 7.85 20.17 17.78
CA ARG A 162 8.52 21.18 18.62
C ARG A 162 8.02 22.58 18.32
N THR A 163 7.70 22.87 17.07
CA THR A 163 7.24 24.19 16.62
C THR A 163 5.75 24.21 16.26
N ASN A 164 5.13 23.04 16.14
CA ASN A 164 3.77 22.82 15.63
C ASN A 164 3.54 23.39 14.21
N GLN A 165 4.62 23.60 13.45
CA GLN A 165 4.53 24.08 12.08
C GLN A 165 4.28 22.93 11.11
N GLU A 166 3.39 23.14 10.14
CA GLU A 166 3.24 22.27 8.98
C GLU A 166 4.54 22.28 8.17
N VAL A 167 5.09 21.09 7.93
CA VAL A 167 6.29 20.90 7.11
C VAL A 167 5.85 20.49 5.71
N PHE A 168 4.95 19.52 5.63
CA PHE A 168 4.48 18.96 4.38
C PHE A 168 3.04 18.50 4.49
N ARG A 169 2.28 18.63 3.41
CA ARG A 169 0.92 18.12 3.35
C ARG A 169 0.59 17.63 1.96
N VAL A 170 -0.19 16.56 1.91
CA VAL A 170 -0.70 15.98 0.67
C VAL A 170 -2.21 15.88 0.76
N VAL A 171 -2.88 16.39 -0.26
CA VAL A 171 -4.33 16.25 -0.44
C VAL A 171 -4.57 15.33 -1.64
N LEU A 172 -5.39 14.31 -1.45
CA LEU A 172 -5.76 13.33 -2.48
C LEU A 172 -7.24 13.48 -2.84
N MET A 173 -7.56 13.41 -4.12
CA MET A 173 -8.91 13.62 -4.64
C MET A 173 -9.17 12.77 -5.88
N GLY A 174 -10.45 12.65 -6.24
CA GLY A 174 -10.92 12.02 -7.47
C GLY A 174 -10.63 10.52 -7.47
N TYR A 175 -11.44 9.73 -6.80
CA TYR A 175 -11.22 8.29 -6.71
C TYR A 175 -11.95 7.53 -7.84
N ASP A 176 -11.26 6.63 -8.51
CA ASP A 176 -11.71 5.96 -9.76
C ASP A 176 -12.65 4.75 -9.55
N ASN A 177 -12.84 4.30 -8.31
CA ASN A 177 -13.58 3.10 -7.91
C ASN A 177 -13.11 1.79 -8.56
N LYS A 178 -11.83 1.72 -8.95
CA LYS A 178 -11.18 0.51 -9.47
C LYS A 178 -10.31 -0.16 -8.41
N LYS A 179 -9.78 -1.35 -8.70
CA LYS A 179 -8.79 -1.97 -7.81
C LYS A 179 -7.50 -1.17 -7.89
N SER A 180 -6.78 -1.09 -6.80
CA SER A 180 -5.44 -0.52 -6.76
C SER A 180 -4.38 -1.61 -6.92
N MET A 181 -3.13 -1.22 -7.18
CA MET A 181 -2.01 -2.18 -7.15
C MET A 181 -1.85 -2.84 -5.77
N PHE A 182 -2.29 -2.17 -4.71
CA PHE A 182 -2.23 -2.67 -3.34
C PHE A 182 -3.21 -3.82 -3.11
N ASP A 183 -4.28 -3.91 -3.90
CA ASP A 183 -5.20 -5.05 -3.88
C ASP A 183 -4.58 -6.34 -4.41
N ALA A 184 -3.53 -6.20 -5.22
CA ALA A 184 -2.79 -7.30 -5.83
C ALA A 184 -1.53 -7.67 -5.02
N PHE A 185 -1.32 -7.07 -3.85
CA PHE A 185 -0.11 -7.29 -3.06
C PHE A 185 -0.45 -7.63 -1.61
N LYS A 186 0.03 -8.79 -1.13
CA LYS A 186 -0.23 -9.32 0.22
C LYS A 186 0.93 -9.08 1.19
N GLY A 187 1.48 -7.88 1.24
CA GLY A 187 2.58 -7.56 2.15
C GLY A 187 2.83 -6.06 2.33
N TRP A 188 4.00 -5.74 2.90
CA TRP A 188 4.49 -4.36 3.03
C TRP A 188 5.31 -4.00 1.78
N GLN A 189 4.90 -2.98 1.01
CA GLN A 189 5.52 -2.64 -0.28
C GLN A 189 6.70 -1.67 -0.20
N PHE A 190 7.09 -1.19 0.99
CA PHE A 190 8.11 -0.16 1.05
C PHE A 190 9.13 -0.39 2.17
N SER A 191 10.37 -0.08 1.81
CA SER A 191 11.47 0.25 2.69
C SER A 191 11.31 1.72 3.12
N VAL A 192 11.49 2.06 4.40
CA VAL A 192 11.35 3.45 4.90
C VAL A 192 12.38 4.39 4.27
N LEU A 193 13.49 3.84 3.79
CA LEU A 193 14.67 4.56 3.33
C LEU A 193 14.54 5.23 1.98
N GLY A 194 13.54 4.88 1.17
CA GLY A 194 13.33 5.56 -0.10
C GLY A 194 13.18 7.08 0.08
N TYR A 195 12.92 7.53 1.32
CA TYR A 195 12.62 8.90 1.65
C TYR A 195 13.06 9.29 3.05
N TYR A 196 14.37 9.26 3.32
CA TYR A 196 14.97 10.10 4.36
C TYR A 196 14.92 11.60 3.98
N ALA A 197 13.73 12.09 3.63
CA ALA A 197 13.45 13.50 3.47
C ALA A 197 13.19 14.11 4.85
N ASP A 198 13.24 15.44 4.96
CA ASP A 198 12.93 16.23 6.16
C ASP A 198 11.49 16.03 6.72
N TYR A 199 10.74 15.07 6.18
CA TYR A 199 9.39 14.71 6.56
C TYR A 199 9.04 13.28 6.11
N ILE A 200 8.18 12.65 6.91
CA ILE A 200 7.61 11.30 6.74
C ILE A 200 6.93 11.16 5.37
N LYS A 201 7.63 10.60 4.37
CA LYS A 201 7.10 10.21 3.04
C LYS A 201 7.01 8.69 2.92
N PHE A 202 6.03 8.13 3.59
CA PHE A 202 5.64 6.74 3.45
C PHE A 202 4.68 6.76 2.27
N PRO A 203 4.81 5.97 1.19
CA PRO A 203 3.93 6.07 0.03
C PRO A 203 2.46 5.96 0.49
N LEU A 204 1.79 7.11 0.61
CA LEU A 204 0.90 7.47 1.73
C LEU A 204 -0.23 6.46 1.99
N PHE A 205 0.07 5.50 2.87
CA PHE A 205 -0.81 4.55 3.57
C PHE A 205 -2.01 4.01 2.77
N THR A 206 -1.66 3.55 1.57
CA THR A 206 -2.21 2.45 0.75
C THR A 206 -3.73 2.42 0.57
N THR A 207 -4.19 2.82 -0.62
CA THR A 207 -5.62 2.94 -0.89
C THR A 207 -6.29 1.59 -1.09
N LYS A 208 -7.11 1.25 -0.10
CA LYS A 208 -8.55 1.03 -0.29
C LYS A 208 -9.31 1.84 0.78
N ALA A 209 -10.42 2.52 0.49
CA ALA A 209 -11.50 2.07 -0.38
C ALA A 209 -12.16 3.20 -1.19
N GLY A 210 -12.33 2.95 -2.49
CA GLY A 210 -12.70 3.90 -3.54
C GLY A 210 -11.70 3.88 -4.72
N GLY A 211 -10.59 3.15 -4.59
CA GLY A 211 -9.66 2.85 -5.70
C GLY A 211 -8.41 3.71 -5.72
N ASN A 212 -8.00 4.18 -6.90
CA ASN A 212 -6.82 5.02 -7.06
C ASN A 212 -7.22 6.49 -7.10
N ALA A 213 -6.46 7.35 -6.42
CA ALA A 213 -6.64 8.79 -6.52
C ALA A 213 -6.17 9.28 -7.90
N THR A 214 -6.98 10.11 -8.55
CA THR A 214 -6.69 10.69 -9.87
C THR A 214 -6.09 12.09 -9.75
N LYS A 215 -6.09 12.69 -8.56
CA LYS A 215 -5.43 13.98 -8.30
C LYS A 215 -4.74 13.99 -6.94
N ARG A 216 -3.58 14.62 -6.91
CA ARG A 216 -2.78 14.94 -5.72
C ARG A 216 -2.36 16.39 -5.75
N THR A 217 -2.42 17.06 -4.61
CA THR A 217 -1.79 18.37 -4.41
C THR A 217 -0.83 18.28 -3.23
N GLU A 218 0.39 18.78 -3.42
CA GLU A 218 1.42 18.85 -2.38
C GLU A 218 1.59 20.26 -1.90
N TYR A 219 1.79 20.40 -0.59
CA TYR A 219 2.08 21.64 0.09
C TYR A 219 3.39 21.50 0.86
N GLU A 220 4.22 22.53 0.81
CA GLU A 220 5.41 22.67 1.63
C GLU A 220 5.25 23.94 2.47
N SER A 221 5.39 23.82 3.80
CA SER A 221 5.15 24.93 4.74
C SER A 221 3.79 25.64 4.52
N GLY A 222 2.73 24.87 4.27
CA GLY A 222 1.37 25.38 4.04
C GLY A 222 1.11 25.97 2.64
N LYS A 223 2.12 26.10 1.78
CA LYS A 223 1.98 26.63 0.42
C LYS A 223 1.91 25.49 -0.58
N ALA A 224 0.91 25.51 -1.47
CA ALA A 224 0.84 24.54 -2.57
C ALA A 224 2.05 24.69 -3.50
N VAL A 225 2.76 23.58 -3.75
CA VAL A 225 3.97 23.56 -4.58
C VAL A 225 3.79 22.75 -5.86
N ARG A 226 2.96 21.70 -5.85
CA ARG A 226 2.77 20.79 -6.98
C ARG A 226 1.34 20.29 -7.06
N GLU A 227 0.86 20.12 -8.29
CA GLU A 227 -0.36 19.37 -8.58
C GLU A 227 -0.04 18.22 -9.53
N THR A 228 -0.48 17.01 -9.20
CA THR A 228 -0.30 15.82 -10.02
C THR A 228 -1.66 15.23 -10.38
N THR A 229 -1.86 14.97 -11.67
CA THR A 229 -2.99 14.18 -12.17
C THR A 229 -2.51 12.79 -12.54
N TYR A 230 -3.29 11.77 -12.17
CA TYR A 230 -3.04 10.37 -12.49
C TYR A 230 -4.10 9.86 -13.46
N THR A 231 -3.64 9.15 -14.50
CA THR A 231 -4.48 8.43 -15.45
C THR A 231 -4.06 6.98 -15.47
N PHE A 232 -5.04 6.09 -15.34
CA PHE A 232 -4.80 4.65 -15.30
C PHE A 232 -5.50 3.96 -16.47
N THR A 233 -4.87 2.88 -16.95
CA THR A 233 -5.57 1.84 -17.73
C THR A 233 -5.66 0.59 -16.89
N TYR A 234 -6.55 -0.35 -17.23
CA TYR A 234 -6.80 -1.52 -16.38
C TYR A 234 -6.90 -2.80 -17.18
N THR A 235 -6.61 -3.90 -16.50
CA THR A 235 -6.98 -5.25 -16.93
C THR A 235 -8.50 -5.43 -16.91
N THR A 236 -8.99 -6.50 -17.51
CA THR A 236 -10.41 -6.91 -17.44
C THR A 236 -10.88 -7.12 -16.00
N ASP A 237 -9.98 -7.56 -15.11
CA ASP A 237 -10.25 -7.77 -13.68
C ASP A 237 -10.19 -6.50 -12.85
N GLY A 238 -9.93 -5.34 -13.48
CA GLY A 238 -9.97 -4.02 -12.87
C GLY A 238 -8.70 -3.61 -12.13
N PHE A 239 -7.59 -4.32 -12.29
CA PHE A 239 -6.27 -3.93 -11.77
C PHE A 239 -5.54 -2.99 -12.73
N PRO A 240 -4.74 -2.02 -12.25
CA PRO A 240 -4.11 -1.03 -13.11
C PRO A 240 -3.02 -1.66 -13.98
N LEU A 241 -3.10 -1.53 -15.30
CA LEU A 241 -2.07 -2.00 -16.25
C LEU A 241 -1.00 -0.92 -16.47
N THR A 242 -1.40 0.34 -16.52
CA THR A 242 -0.51 1.49 -16.63
C THR A 242 -0.95 2.61 -15.71
N GLU A 243 0.01 3.40 -15.25
CA GLU A 243 -0.21 4.70 -14.63
C GLU A 243 0.57 5.75 -15.42
N GLN A 244 -0.09 6.83 -15.80
CA GLN A 244 0.52 8.04 -16.33
C GLN A 244 0.29 9.17 -15.35
N THR A 245 1.32 9.96 -15.13
CA THR A 245 1.28 11.11 -14.24
C THR A 245 1.67 12.36 -15.00
N LEU A 246 0.97 13.44 -14.70
CA LEU A 246 1.32 14.78 -15.14
C LEU A 246 1.41 15.65 -13.90
N THR A 247 2.61 16.10 -13.58
CA THR A 247 2.89 16.99 -12.45
C THR A 247 3.16 18.40 -12.96
N ARG A 248 2.38 19.36 -12.49
CA ARG A 248 2.60 20.78 -12.67
C ARG A 248 3.25 21.36 -11.42
N PHE A 249 4.38 22.03 -11.59
CA PHE A 249 5.03 22.77 -10.51
C PHE A 249 4.44 24.19 -10.45
N LEU A 250 4.00 24.59 -9.26
CA LEU A 250 3.27 25.84 -9.04
C LEU A 250 4.17 27.06 -8.87
N ASP A 251 5.49 26.85 -8.86
CA ASP A 251 6.51 27.90 -8.95
C ASP A 251 6.78 28.35 -10.40
N GLY A 252 6.15 27.71 -11.40
CA GLY A 252 6.35 28.00 -12.81
C GLY A 252 7.53 27.27 -13.45
N SER A 253 8.20 26.36 -12.74
CA SER A 253 9.31 25.54 -13.27
C SER A 253 8.89 24.53 -14.35
N GLY A 254 7.58 24.37 -14.57
CA GLY A 254 7.02 23.71 -15.75
C GLY A 254 6.18 22.48 -15.41
N ILE A 255 6.26 21.49 -16.31
CA ILE A 255 5.49 20.25 -16.24
C ILE A 255 6.45 19.06 -16.35
N SER A 256 6.24 18.05 -15.52
CA SER A 256 6.90 16.75 -15.61
C SER A 256 5.88 15.65 -15.87
N THR A 257 6.26 14.67 -16.70
CA THR A 257 5.44 13.50 -16.98
C THR A 257 6.20 12.25 -16.64
N TYR A 258 5.56 11.34 -15.93
CA TYR A 258 6.11 10.04 -15.59
C TYR A 258 5.09 8.95 -15.90
N SER A 259 5.55 7.74 -16.25
CA SER A 259 4.67 6.60 -16.48
C SER A 259 5.28 5.34 -15.92
N LYS A 260 4.42 4.40 -15.53
CA LYS A 260 4.81 3.03 -15.17
C LYS A 260 3.82 2.03 -15.73
N THR A 261 4.31 0.82 -15.94
CA THR A 261 3.51 -0.33 -16.34
C THR A 261 3.57 -1.39 -15.25
N PHE A 262 2.47 -2.11 -15.08
CA PHE A 262 2.34 -3.18 -14.10
C PHE A 262 2.06 -4.49 -14.82
N THR A 263 2.66 -5.57 -14.33
CA THR A 263 2.35 -6.93 -14.77
C THR A 263 1.80 -7.71 -13.60
N TYR A 264 0.88 -8.62 -13.88
CA TYR A 264 0.25 -9.49 -12.89
C TYR A 264 0.41 -10.95 -13.29
N THR A 265 0.51 -11.82 -12.30
CA THR A 265 0.47 -13.28 -12.46
C THR A 265 -0.62 -13.87 -11.57
N ASP A 266 -0.99 -15.12 -11.85
CA ASP A 266 -1.91 -15.92 -11.03
C ASP A 266 -3.33 -15.33 -10.89
N CYS A 267 -3.76 -14.53 -11.85
CA CYS A 267 -5.16 -14.12 -12.00
C CYS A 267 -6.03 -15.34 -12.35
N LYS A 268 -6.65 -15.96 -11.34
CA LYS A 268 -7.54 -17.12 -11.48
C LYS A 268 -8.84 -16.93 -10.71
#